data_AF-A0A3U9SXZ2-F1
#
_entry.id   AF-A0A3U9SXZ2-F1
#
_cell.length_a   1.000
_cell.length_b   1.000
_cell.length_c   1.000
_cell.angle_alpha   90.00
_cell.angle_beta   90.00
_cell.angle_gamma   90.00
#
_symmetry.space_group_name_H-M   'P 1'
#
loop_
_entity.id
_entity.type
_entity.pdbx_description
1 polymer ?
#
loop_
_entity_poly.entity_id
_entity_poly.type
_entity_poly.pdbx_seq_one_letter_code
_entity_poly.pdbx_strand_id
1 'polypeptide(L)'
;MNKKNMRERCKETYRFLRSVDALYHWIGLGSLVVLLFKVAVLNCIPAPLHFMSAVSPVVEGILGSVIASYIFYMFCIHPPVFAEKKTSAAFVNFILTRIKKGFDEHLRNVSSTLSYDSTEQDFYATFTGINPFARNAPLLLQAHPKLIYADWFEFFQNHNVHIKKEISRLLDSRLTLDIETIYILNLINDCSWFMITEKLAGLKGQMTNGHNPFVNPNQPAISCCSSMYELKEFIRSLQPAIDATDKLAGRV
;
A
#
# COMPACT_ATOMS: atom_id res chain seq x y z
N MET A 1 26.75 24.76 11.56
CA MET A 1 25.73 24.08 10.73
C MET A 1 26.08 22.59 10.66
N ASN A 2 25.19 21.70 11.09
CA ASN A 2 25.51 20.30 11.38
C ASN A 2 25.64 19.45 10.09
N LYS A 3 26.78 18.78 9.86
CA LYS A 3 27.06 17.99 8.64
C LYS A 3 25.97 16.94 8.32
N LYS A 4 25.34 16.38 9.36
CA LYS A 4 24.22 15.43 9.22
C LYS A 4 23.00 16.05 8.54
N ASN A 5 22.69 17.30 8.86
CA ASN A 5 21.51 18.01 8.34
C ASN A 5 21.69 18.41 6.86
N MET A 6 22.92 18.71 6.45
CA MET A 6 23.25 19.04 5.06
C MET A 6 23.14 17.82 4.15
N ARG A 7 23.57 16.64 4.64
CA ARG A 7 23.50 15.38 3.88
C ARG A 7 22.06 14.95 3.61
N GLU A 8 21.17 15.12 4.58
CA GLU A 8 19.75 14.79 4.41
C GLU A 8 19.06 15.73 3.41
N ARG A 9 19.31 17.05 3.49
CA ARG A 9 18.78 18.02 2.51
C ARG A 9 19.25 17.74 1.08
N CYS A 10 20.52 17.38 0.88
CA CYS A 10 21.01 17.00 -0.44
C CYS A 10 20.33 15.74 -0.98
N LYS A 11 20.06 14.73 -0.12
CA LYS A 11 19.33 13.52 -0.54
C LYS A 11 17.89 13.84 -0.94
N GLU A 12 17.18 14.66 -0.17
CA GLU A 12 15.81 15.05 -0.50
C GLU A 12 15.75 15.84 -1.80
N THR A 13 16.66 16.79 -2.00
CA THR A 13 16.73 17.57 -3.24
C THR A 13 17.03 16.68 -4.45
N TYR A 14 17.94 15.71 -4.29
CA TYR A 14 18.26 14.74 -5.34
C TYR A 14 17.06 13.83 -5.68
N ARG A 15 16.31 13.36 -4.66
CA ARG A 15 15.09 12.56 -4.88
C ARG A 15 14.02 13.38 -5.59
N PHE A 16 13.82 14.62 -5.16
CA PHE A 16 12.90 15.55 -5.77
C PHE A 16 13.22 15.73 -7.26
N LEU A 17 14.47 16.04 -7.61
CA LEU A 17 14.90 16.17 -9.01
C LEU A 17 14.69 14.86 -9.78
N ARG A 18 15.18 13.73 -9.24
CA ARG A 18 15.07 12.42 -9.92
C ARG A 18 13.64 11.95 -10.16
N SER A 19 12.67 12.42 -9.38
CA SER A 19 11.27 12.04 -9.52
C SER A 19 10.54 12.74 -10.68
N VAL A 20 11.15 13.74 -11.29
CA VAL A 20 10.66 14.38 -12.52
C VAL A 20 10.96 13.46 -13.70
N ASP A 21 10.06 13.41 -14.68
CA ASP A 21 10.31 12.67 -15.92
C ASP A 21 11.59 13.18 -16.59
N ALA A 22 12.45 12.26 -17.02
CA ALA A 22 13.68 12.56 -17.72
C ALA A 22 13.41 13.46 -18.95
N LEU A 23 12.27 13.29 -19.61
CA LEU A 23 11.90 14.10 -20.78
C LEU A 23 11.83 15.60 -20.46
N TYR A 24 11.26 15.99 -19.31
CA TYR A 24 11.23 17.41 -18.90
C TYR A 24 12.63 17.95 -18.61
N HIS A 25 13.50 17.14 -18.00
CA HIS A 25 14.90 17.51 -17.82
C HIS A 25 15.62 17.69 -19.15
N TRP A 26 15.46 16.76 -20.10
CA TRP A 26 16.08 16.84 -21.41
C TRP A 26 15.64 18.08 -22.18
N ILE A 27 14.35 18.40 -22.18
CA ILE A 27 13.83 19.59 -22.87
C ILE A 27 14.34 20.87 -22.22
N GLY A 28 14.24 20.99 -20.89
CA GLY A 28 14.67 22.19 -20.17
C GLY A 28 16.17 22.42 -20.28
N LEU A 29 16.97 21.39 -19.99
CA LEU A 29 18.43 21.47 -20.01
C LEU A 29 18.96 21.58 -21.45
N GLY A 30 18.35 20.87 -22.40
CA GLY A 30 18.67 20.97 -23.82
C GLY A 30 18.41 22.39 -24.34
N SER A 31 17.28 22.99 -24.00
CA SER A 31 16.97 24.37 -24.37
C SER A 31 17.98 25.37 -23.78
N LEU A 32 18.41 25.16 -22.54
CA LEU A 32 19.44 25.97 -21.90
C LEU A 32 20.79 25.84 -22.60
N VAL A 33 21.23 24.61 -22.92
CA VAL A 33 22.49 24.35 -23.63
C VAL A 33 22.47 24.98 -25.02
N VAL A 34 21.36 24.84 -25.76
CA VAL A 34 21.20 25.45 -27.09
C VAL A 34 21.24 26.98 -26.98
N LEU A 35 20.58 27.58 -25.98
CA LEU A 35 20.61 29.02 -25.77
C LEU A 35 22.02 29.52 -25.44
N LEU A 36 22.74 28.83 -24.54
CA LEU A 36 24.12 29.17 -24.19
C LEU A 36 25.07 29.03 -25.38
N PHE A 37 24.95 27.94 -26.15
CA PHE A 37 25.74 27.72 -27.35
C PHE A 37 25.49 28.83 -28.37
N LYS A 38 24.23 29.23 -28.56
CA LYS A 38 23.85 30.32 -29.44
C LYS A 38 24.48 31.64 -28.99
N VAL A 39 24.36 31.99 -27.72
CA VAL A 39 24.89 33.26 -27.19
C VAL A 39 26.42 33.30 -27.23
N ALA A 40 27.10 32.20 -26.93
CA ALA A 40 28.57 32.15 -26.87
C ALA A 40 29.23 32.02 -28.26
N VAL A 41 28.65 31.21 -29.15
CA VAL A 41 29.27 30.86 -30.44
C VAL A 41 28.58 31.58 -31.59
N LEU A 42 27.26 31.42 -31.72
CA LEU A 42 26.54 31.90 -32.90
C LEU A 42 26.42 33.43 -32.96
N ASN A 43 26.35 34.12 -31.81
CA ASN A 43 26.34 35.60 -31.78
C ASN A 43 27.66 36.22 -32.26
N CYS A 44 28.77 35.49 -32.23
CA CYS A 44 30.06 35.97 -32.71
C CYS A 44 30.17 35.94 -34.25
N ILE A 45 29.27 35.21 -34.92
CA ILE A 45 29.30 35.04 -36.38
C ILE A 45 28.37 36.10 -37.00
N PRO A 46 28.89 37.03 -37.84
CA PRO A 46 28.04 38.04 -38.48
C PRO A 46 27.02 37.38 -39.42
N ALA A 47 25.77 37.84 -39.34
CA ALA A 47 24.69 37.28 -40.14
C ALA A 47 24.91 37.57 -41.64
N PRO A 48 24.92 36.57 -42.51
CA PRO A 48 25.14 36.76 -43.95
C PRO A 48 23.94 37.44 -44.65
N LEU A 49 22.74 37.35 -44.05
CA LEU A 49 21.49 37.87 -44.60
C LEU A 49 20.70 38.62 -43.52
N HIS A 50 20.10 39.75 -43.89
CA HIS A 50 19.46 40.67 -42.94
C HIS A 50 18.27 40.02 -42.19
N PHE A 51 17.53 39.10 -42.82
CA PHE A 51 16.42 38.40 -42.17
C PHE A 51 16.88 37.44 -41.06
N MET A 52 18.10 36.87 -41.14
CA MET A 52 18.61 35.94 -40.12
C MET A 52 18.83 36.66 -38.79
N SER A 53 19.20 37.94 -38.84
CA SER A 53 19.31 38.79 -37.65
C SER A 53 17.94 39.01 -36.96
N ALA A 54 16.84 39.03 -37.72
CA ALA A 54 15.49 39.23 -37.19
C ALA A 54 14.88 37.95 -36.58
N VAL A 55 15.30 36.77 -37.04
CA VAL A 55 14.86 35.46 -36.48
C VAL A 55 15.55 35.16 -35.13
N SER A 56 16.76 35.69 -34.94
CA SER A 56 17.57 35.52 -33.73
C SER A 56 16.82 35.78 -32.41
N PRO A 57 16.17 36.95 -32.19
CA PRO A 57 15.43 37.22 -30.96
C PRO A 57 14.18 36.35 -30.78
N VAL A 58 13.56 35.88 -31.88
CA VAL A 58 12.40 34.96 -31.81
C VAL A 58 12.83 33.62 -31.23
N VAL A 59 13.96 33.07 -31.69
CA VAL A 59 14.51 31.81 -31.17
C VAL A 59 14.90 31.94 -29.70
N GLU A 60 15.51 33.05 -29.30
CA GLU A 60 15.82 33.33 -27.89
C GLU A 60 14.54 33.42 -27.03
N GLY A 61 13.50 34.09 -27.53
CA GLY A 61 12.20 34.15 -26.86
C GLY A 61 11.56 32.78 -26.66
N ILE A 62 11.60 31.92 -27.68
CA ILE A 62 11.08 30.54 -27.59
C ILE A 62 11.88 29.73 -26.57
N LEU A 63 13.22 29.68 -26.68
CA LEU A 63 14.07 28.94 -25.76
C LEU A 63 13.92 29.46 -24.32
N GLY A 64 13.88 30.79 -24.16
CA GLY A 64 13.62 31.44 -22.88
C GLY A 64 12.27 31.05 -22.29
N SER A 65 11.22 30.99 -23.10
CA SER A 65 9.88 30.55 -22.65
C SER A 65 9.85 29.09 -22.21
N VAL A 66 10.59 28.19 -22.89
CA VAL A 66 10.72 26.78 -22.53
C VAL A 66 11.47 26.64 -21.20
N ILE A 67 12.58 27.35 -21.04
CA ILE A 67 13.36 27.37 -19.79
C ILE A 67 12.50 27.91 -18.64
N ALA A 68 11.79 29.03 -18.85
CA ALA A 68 10.89 29.60 -17.85
C ALA A 68 9.76 28.63 -17.47
N SER A 69 9.17 27.94 -18.44
CA SER A 69 8.13 26.92 -18.20
C SER A 69 8.68 25.73 -17.42
N TYR A 70 9.90 25.28 -17.72
CA TYR A 70 10.56 24.22 -16.97
C TYR A 70 10.85 24.63 -15.52
N ILE A 71 11.36 25.84 -15.30
CA ILE A 71 11.55 26.40 -13.94
C ILE A 71 10.20 26.47 -13.21
N PHE A 72 9.16 26.99 -13.87
CA PHE A 72 7.82 27.06 -13.29
C PHE A 72 7.29 25.69 -12.90
N TYR A 73 7.41 24.69 -13.77
CA TYR A 73 7.04 23.31 -13.46
C TYR A 73 7.81 22.79 -12.23
N MET A 74 9.13 22.97 -12.20
CA MET A 74 10.00 22.49 -11.12
C MET A 74 9.69 23.10 -9.76
N PHE A 75 9.27 24.37 -9.71
CA PHE A 75 9.07 25.09 -8.44
C PHE A 75 7.61 25.26 -8.03
N CYS A 76 6.67 25.25 -8.97
CA CYS A 76 5.25 25.52 -8.69
C CYS A 76 4.38 24.25 -8.82
N ILE A 77 4.69 23.36 -9.77
CA ILE A 77 3.83 22.21 -10.08
C ILE A 77 4.37 20.93 -9.44
N HIS A 78 5.67 20.66 -9.58
CA HIS A 78 6.26 19.40 -9.12
C HIS A 78 6.28 19.25 -7.58
N PRO A 79 6.54 20.31 -6.77
CA PRO A 79 6.51 20.18 -5.30
C PRO A 79 5.18 19.67 -4.72
N PRO A 80 4.00 20.24 -5.05
CA PRO A 80 2.75 19.72 -4.52
C PRO A 80 2.47 18.30 -5.02
N VAL A 81 2.76 17.98 -6.29
CA VAL A 81 2.59 16.63 -6.85
C VAL A 81 3.49 15.61 -6.14
N PHE A 82 4.72 15.97 -5.86
CA PHE A 82 5.68 15.13 -5.14
C PHE A 82 5.22 14.86 -3.70
N ALA A 83 4.76 15.89 -3.00
CA ALA A 83 4.23 15.77 -1.65
C ALA A 83 2.97 14.90 -1.61
N GLU A 84 2.06 15.06 -2.57
CA GLU A 84 0.85 14.25 -2.69
C GLU A 84 1.18 12.78 -2.95
N LYS A 85 2.10 12.47 -3.89
CA LYS A 85 2.55 11.10 -4.15
C LYS A 85 3.17 10.45 -2.91
N LYS A 86 4.00 11.21 -2.18
CA LYS A 86 4.64 10.73 -0.95
C LYS A 86 3.61 10.41 0.14
N THR A 87 2.69 11.34 0.39
CA THR A 87 1.66 11.18 1.43
C THR A 87 0.70 10.05 1.07
N SER A 88 0.33 9.93 -0.20
CA SER A 88 -0.48 8.82 -0.73
C SER A 88 0.23 7.48 -0.52
N ALA A 89 1.49 7.34 -0.94
CA ALA A 89 2.25 6.11 -0.75
C ALA A 89 2.39 5.74 0.73
N ALA A 90 2.65 6.72 1.60
CA ALA A 90 2.73 6.51 3.04
C ALA A 90 1.39 6.05 3.63
N PHE A 91 0.27 6.61 3.19
CA PHE A 91 -1.06 6.19 3.62
C PHE A 91 -1.38 4.77 3.17
N VAL A 92 -1.13 4.44 1.90
CA VAL A 92 -1.32 3.07 1.38
C VAL A 92 -0.49 2.08 2.17
N ASN A 93 0.80 2.34 2.34
CA ASN A 93 1.70 1.49 3.12
C ASN A 93 1.22 1.32 4.58
N PHE A 94 0.75 2.40 5.20
CA PHE A 94 0.20 2.37 6.56
C PHE A 94 -1.00 1.40 6.67
N ILE A 95 -1.95 1.48 5.74
CA ILE A 95 -3.13 0.61 5.76
C ILE A 95 -2.76 -0.84 5.44
N LEU A 96 -1.95 -1.09 4.41
CA LEU A 96 -1.50 -2.45 4.06
C LEU A 96 -0.73 -3.11 5.22
N THR A 97 0.20 -2.38 5.84
CA THR A 97 0.94 -2.85 7.02
C THR A 97 0.00 -3.12 8.19
N ARG A 98 -1.04 -2.30 8.37
CA ARG A 98 -2.03 -2.50 9.43
C ARG A 98 -2.89 -3.74 9.21
N ILE A 99 -3.31 -4.01 7.97
CA ILE A 99 -4.01 -5.26 7.61
C ILE A 99 -3.14 -6.45 7.95
N LYS A 100 -1.89 -6.47 7.46
CA LYS A 100 -0.94 -7.54 7.71
C LYS A 100 -0.70 -7.75 9.22
N LYS A 101 -0.29 -6.70 9.93
CA LYS A 101 -0.01 -6.77 11.37
C LYS A 101 -1.25 -7.18 12.19
N GLY A 102 -2.43 -6.69 11.83
CA GLY A 102 -3.68 -7.08 12.46
C GLY A 102 -3.97 -8.57 12.28
N PHE A 103 -3.66 -9.12 11.11
CA PHE A 103 -3.76 -10.56 10.87
C PHE A 103 -2.69 -11.37 11.61
N ASP A 104 -1.46 -10.87 11.74
CA ASP A 104 -0.40 -11.52 12.54
C ASP A 104 -0.82 -11.64 14.00
N GLU A 105 -1.37 -10.57 14.55
CA GLU A 105 -1.92 -10.54 15.90
C GLU A 105 -3.10 -11.50 16.03
N HIS A 106 -3.97 -11.54 15.03
CA HIS A 106 -5.07 -12.49 14.97
C HIS A 106 -4.58 -13.95 14.99
N LEU A 107 -3.59 -14.32 14.18
CA LEU A 107 -3.02 -15.67 14.19
C LEU A 107 -2.42 -16.03 15.55
N ARG A 108 -1.67 -15.11 16.17
CA ARG A 108 -1.10 -15.32 17.52
C ARG A 108 -2.16 -15.50 18.59
N ASN A 109 -3.27 -14.79 18.46
CA ASN A 109 -4.43 -14.89 19.34
C ASN A 109 -5.17 -16.23 19.15
N VAL A 110 -5.20 -16.77 17.93
CA VAL A 110 -5.73 -18.12 17.67
C VAL A 110 -4.80 -19.19 18.24
N SER A 111 -3.50 -19.06 18.02
CA SER A 111 -2.49 -19.96 18.57
C SER A 111 -1.10 -19.34 18.57
N SER A 112 -0.31 -19.61 19.61
CA SER A 112 1.09 -19.20 19.69
C SER A 112 2.00 -19.89 18.66
N THR A 113 1.55 -20.99 18.05
CA THR A 113 2.33 -21.76 17.07
C THR A 113 2.06 -21.37 15.62
N LEU A 114 0.94 -20.70 15.33
CA LEU A 114 0.58 -20.32 13.98
C LEU A 114 1.37 -19.09 13.52
N SER A 115 1.86 -19.15 12.29
CA SER A 115 2.60 -18.09 11.61
C SER A 115 2.34 -18.11 10.10
N TYR A 116 2.97 -17.21 9.34
CA TYR A 116 2.85 -17.22 7.87
C TYR A 116 3.45 -18.47 7.21
N ASP A 117 4.38 -19.14 7.87
CA ASP A 117 5.02 -20.35 7.34
C ASP A 117 4.27 -21.63 7.74
N SER A 118 3.22 -21.51 8.56
CA SER A 118 2.34 -22.62 8.92
C SER A 118 1.60 -23.17 7.70
N THR A 119 1.51 -24.50 7.65
CA THR A 119 0.83 -25.28 6.63
C THR A 119 -0.66 -25.38 6.92
N GLU A 120 -1.46 -25.78 5.92
CA GLU A 120 -2.89 -26.04 6.12
C GLU A 120 -3.16 -27.06 7.24
N GLN A 121 -2.28 -28.07 7.39
CA GLN A 121 -2.40 -29.08 8.43
C GLN A 121 -2.20 -28.49 9.83
N ASP A 122 -1.34 -27.50 9.99
CA ASP A 122 -1.14 -26.79 11.27
C ASP A 122 -2.41 -26.02 11.68
N PHE A 123 -3.10 -25.41 10.70
CA PHE A 123 -4.39 -24.78 10.92
C PHE A 123 -5.43 -25.82 11.33
N TYR A 124 -5.53 -26.94 10.61
CA TYR A 124 -6.45 -28.02 10.95
C TYR A 124 -6.23 -28.54 12.38
N ALA A 125 -4.98 -28.82 12.76
CA ALA A 125 -4.62 -29.29 14.08
C ALA A 125 -4.98 -28.26 15.18
N THR A 126 -4.69 -26.98 14.93
CA THR A 126 -5.03 -25.89 15.85
C THR A 126 -6.54 -25.76 16.04
N PHE A 127 -7.28 -25.71 14.94
CA PHE A 127 -8.73 -25.56 14.96
C PHE A 127 -9.44 -26.76 15.59
N THR A 128 -8.88 -27.96 15.49
CA THR A 128 -9.41 -29.15 16.18
C THR A 128 -9.39 -28.99 17.71
N GLY A 129 -8.40 -28.28 18.25
CA GLY A 129 -8.28 -28.00 19.69
C GLY A 129 -9.17 -26.86 20.19
N ILE A 130 -9.78 -26.08 19.28
CA ILE A 130 -10.66 -24.96 19.64
C ILE A 130 -12.04 -25.50 20.00
N ASN A 131 -12.59 -25.02 21.11
CA ASN A 131 -14.01 -25.18 21.43
C ASN A 131 -14.77 -23.92 20.96
N PRO A 132 -15.53 -23.97 19.85
CA PRO A 132 -16.11 -22.79 19.20
C PRO A 132 -17.07 -22.00 20.08
N PHE A 133 -17.80 -22.70 20.95
CA PHE A 133 -18.85 -22.13 21.80
C PHE A 133 -18.31 -21.66 23.16
N ALA A 134 -17.05 -21.97 23.48
CA ALA A 134 -16.44 -21.52 24.72
C ALA A 134 -16.21 -20.02 24.68
N ARG A 135 -16.64 -19.32 25.74
CA ARG A 135 -16.36 -17.90 25.97
C ARG A 135 -14.96 -17.70 26.54
N ASN A 136 -13.97 -18.11 25.78
CA ASN A 136 -12.56 -18.02 26.13
C ASN A 136 -11.70 -17.50 24.97
N ALA A 137 -12.32 -17.01 23.89
CA ALA A 137 -11.57 -16.38 22.81
C ALA A 137 -10.93 -15.07 23.33
N PRO A 138 -9.75 -14.68 22.83
CA PRO A 138 -9.01 -13.51 23.31
C PRO A 138 -9.58 -12.19 22.76
N LEU A 139 -10.89 -11.99 22.93
CA LEU A 139 -11.61 -10.75 22.68
C LEU A 139 -12.51 -10.47 23.87
N LEU A 140 -12.33 -9.31 24.50
CA LEU A 140 -13.13 -8.89 25.64
C LEU A 140 -14.34 -8.10 25.15
N LEU A 141 -15.55 -8.59 25.44
CA LEU A 141 -16.80 -7.90 25.10
C LEU A 141 -17.21 -6.91 26.18
N GLN A 142 -16.99 -7.28 27.44
CA GLN A 142 -17.36 -6.45 28.59
C GLN A 142 -16.31 -6.60 29.69
N ALA A 143 -15.86 -5.46 30.24
CA ALA A 143 -14.86 -5.44 31.29
C ALA A 143 -15.46 -5.35 32.72
N HIS A 144 -16.62 -4.68 32.86
CA HIS A 144 -17.24 -4.40 34.16
C HIS A 144 -18.77 -4.60 34.08
N PRO A 145 -19.43 -5.22 35.09
CA PRO A 145 -18.92 -5.67 36.39
C PRO A 145 -18.25 -7.06 36.39
N LYS A 146 -18.33 -7.82 35.30
CA LYS A 146 -17.63 -9.09 35.12
C LYS A 146 -16.94 -9.10 33.75
N LEU A 147 -15.77 -9.72 33.67
CA LEU A 147 -15.07 -9.96 32.41
C LEU A 147 -15.88 -10.97 31.59
N ILE A 148 -16.44 -10.52 30.47
CA ILE A 148 -17.11 -11.39 29.49
C ILE A 148 -16.23 -11.44 28.26
N TYR A 149 -15.64 -12.61 28.02
CA TYR A 149 -14.93 -12.92 26.80
C TYR A 149 -15.91 -13.34 25.71
N ALA A 150 -15.56 -13.01 24.48
CA ALA A 150 -16.23 -13.50 23.29
C ALA A 150 -16.05 -15.01 23.16
N ASP A 151 -16.94 -15.63 22.43
CA ASP A 151 -16.62 -16.94 21.85
C ASP A 151 -15.88 -16.82 20.52
N TRP A 152 -15.53 -17.97 19.94
CA TRP A 152 -14.71 -17.99 18.74
C TRP A 152 -15.43 -17.47 17.51
N PHE A 153 -16.76 -17.63 17.42
CA PHE A 153 -17.55 -17.05 16.32
C PHE A 153 -17.49 -15.51 16.36
N GLU A 154 -17.76 -14.93 17.53
CA GLU A 154 -17.70 -13.48 17.76
C GLU A 154 -16.28 -12.93 17.53
N PHE A 155 -15.26 -13.66 17.99
CA PHE A 155 -13.86 -13.32 17.78
C PHE A 155 -13.46 -13.26 16.29
N PHE A 156 -13.82 -14.29 15.51
CA PHE A 156 -13.52 -14.35 14.07
C PHE A 156 -14.30 -13.29 13.29
N GLN A 157 -15.59 -13.11 13.58
CA GLN A 157 -16.40 -12.08 12.94
C GLN A 157 -15.84 -10.67 13.17
N ASN A 158 -15.48 -10.35 14.41
CA ASN A 158 -14.93 -9.04 14.74
C ASN A 158 -13.65 -8.75 13.93
N HIS A 159 -12.73 -9.72 13.85
CA HIS A 159 -11.52 -9.56 13.03
C HIS A 159 -11.82 -9.44 11.54
N ASN A 160 -12.74 -10.23 11.02
CA ASN A 160 -13.13 -10.17 9.60
C ASN A 160 -13.73 -8.80 9.25
N VAL A 161 -14.58 -8.24 10.13
CA VAL A 161 -15.11 -6.87 9.96
C VAL A 161 -13.98 -5.83 9.97
N HIS A 162 -13.00 -5.96 10.87
CA HIS A 162 -11.86 -5.05 10.89
C HIS A 162 -11.02 -5.10 9.61
N ILE A 163 -10.70 -6.30 9.11
CA ILE A 163 -9.94 -6.44 7.86
C ILE A 163 -10.72 -5.85 6.68
N LYS A 164 -11.99 -6.22 6.52
CA LYS A 164 -12.87 -5.67 5.46
C LYS A 164 -12.97 -4.15 5.52
N LYS A 165 -13.05 -3.58 6.72
CA LYS A 165 -13.10 -2.13 6.92
C LYS A 165 -11.84 -1.43 6.46
N GLU A 166 -10.66 -1.96 6.79
CA GLU A 166 -9.39 -1.38 6.34
C GLU A 166 -9.21 -1.53 4.82
N ILE A 167 -9.62 -2.66 4.24
CA ILE A 167 -9.63 -2.86 2.77
C ILE A 167 -10.56 -1.85 2.09
N SER A 168 -11.81 -1.75 2.56
CA SER A 168 -12.80 -0.82 2.00
C SER A 168 -12.29 0.61 2.09
N ARG A 169 -11.71 1.01 3.23
CA ARG A 169 -11.09 2.32 3.41
C ARG A 169 -10.00 2.62 2.37
N LEU A 170 -9.25 1.61 1.93
CA LEU A 170 -8.19 1.75 0.94
C LEU A 170 -8.76 1.78 -0.49
N LEU A 171 -9.69 0.88 -0.81
CA LEU A 171 -10.33 0.81 -2.14
C LEU A 171 -11.22 2.05 -2.42
N ASP A 172 -11.89 2.57 -1.39
CA ASP A 172 -12.71 3.78 -1.46
C ASP A 172 -11.87 5.07 -1.40
N SER A 173 -10.57 4.95 -1.08
CA SER A 173 -9.68 6.11 -1.12
C SER A 173 -9.51 6.54 -2.57
N ARG A 174 -9.62 7.84 -2.87
CA ARG A 174 -9.38 8.39 -4.22
C ARG A 174 -7.91 8.28 -4.67
N LEU A 175 -7.11 7.45 -3.99
CA LEU A 175 -5.70 7.26 -4.23
C LEU A 175 -5.51 6.29 -5.39
N THR A 176 -4.46 6.51 -6.17
CA THR A 176 -4.06 5.59 -7.22
C THR A 176 -3.36 4.39 -6.59
N LEU A 177 -4.08 3.27 -6.51
CA LEU A 177 -3.51 1.96 -6.19
C LEU A 177 -3.03 1.29 -7.48
N ASP A 178 -1.95 0.52 -7.40
CA ASP A 178 -1.54 -0.34 -8.50
C ASP A 178 -2.53 -1.50 -8.68
N ILE A 179 -2.64 -1.99 -9.92
CA ILE A 179 -3.61 -3.02 -10.32
C ILE A 179 -3.41 -4.31 -9.53
N GLU A 180 -2.15 -4.67 -9.23
CA GLU A 180 -1.80 -5.86 -8.47
C GLU A 180 -2.28 -5.77 -7.02
N THR A 181 -2.05 -4.64 -6.34
CA THR A 181 -2.59 -4.39 -5.00
C THR A 181 -4.12 -4.44 -4.99
N ILE A 182 -4.81 -3.81 -5.96
CA ILE A 182 -6.27 -3.88 -6.06
C ILE A 182 -6.74 -5.33 -6.20
N TYR A 183 -6.08 -6.10 -7.07
CA TYR A 183 -6.39 -7.51 -7.29
C TYR A 183 -6.26 -8.32 -6.00
N ILE A 184 -5.15 -8.19 -5.27
CA ILE A 184 -4.92 -8.90 -4.00
C ILE A 184 -5.96 -8.47 -2.95
N LEU A 185 -6.24 -7.18 -2.82
CA LEU A 185 -7.25 -6.68 -1.88
C LEU A 185 -8.64 -7.24 -2.16
N ASN A 186 -9.01 -7.39 -3.44
CA ASN A 186 -10.26 -8.03 -3.83
C ASN A 186 -10.27 -9.53 -3.49
N LEU A 187 -9.17 -10.26 -3.76
CA LEU A 187 -9.05 -11.66 -3.33
C LEU A 187 -9.22 -11.83 -1.82
N ILE A 188 -8.66 -10.92 -1.02
CA ILE A 188 -8.85 -10.92 0.43
C ILE A 188 -10.32 -10.63 0.76
N ASN A 189 -10.90 -9.59 0.17
CA ASN A 189 -12.28 -9.17 0.44
C ASN A 189 -13.33 -10.25 0.11
N ASP A 190 -13.08 -11.01 -0.96
CA ASP A 190 -13.94 -12.07 -1.46
C ASP A 190 -13.57 -13.46 -0.90
N CYS A 191 -12.65 -13.51 0.06
CA CYS A 191 -12.22 -14.77 0.68
C CYS A 191 -13.40 -15.52 1.32
N SER A 192 -13.47 -16.82 1.03
CA SER A 192 -14.50 -17.74 1.51
C SER A 192 -14.63 -17.76 3.04
N TRP A 193 -13.51 -17.54 3.77
CA TRP A 193 -13.47 -17.47 5.23
C TRP A 193 -14.46 -16.45 5.79
N PHE A 194 -14.55 -15.27 5.17
CA PHE A 194 -15.43 -14.21 5.65
C PHE A 194 -16.91 -14.60 5.54
N MET A 195 -17.29 -15.23 4.43
CA MET A 195 -18.66 -15.68 4.20
C MET A 195 -19.03 -16.87 5.10
N ILE A 196 -18.10 -17.81 5.29
CA ILE A 196 -18.32 -19.00 6.12
C ILE A 196 -18.49 -18.62 7.58
N THR A 197 -17.58 -17.82 8.13
CA THR A 197 -17.65 -17.38 9.54
C THR A 197 -18.93 -16.60 9.84
N GLU A 198 -19.36 -15.72 8.92
CA GLU A 198 -20.62 -14.99 9.05
C GLU A 198 -21.83 -15.93 9.10
N LYS A 199 -21.91 -16.88 8.17
CA LYS A 199 -22.97 -17.89 8.13
C LYS A 199 -22.98 -18.77 9.39
N LEU A 200 -21.80 -19.25 9.80
CA LEU A 200 -21.66 -20.11 10.96
C LEU A 200 -22.08 -19.39 12.25
N ALA A 201 -21.68 -18.13 12.41
CA ALA A 201 -22.10 -17.32 13.54
C ALA A 201 -23.62 -17.06 13.54
N GLY A 202 -24.24 -16.83 12.37
CA GLY A 202 -25.69 -16.70 12.24
C GLY A 202 -26.46 -17.97 12.60
N LEU A 203 -25.87 -19.14 12.34
CA LEU A 203 -26.45 -20.45 12.64
C LEU A 203 -26.09 -20.98 14.04
N LYS A 204 -25.22 -20.29 14.80
CA LYS A 204 -24.70 -20.71 16.10
C LYS A 204 -25.79 -21.20 17.08
N GLY A 205 -26.94 -20.54 17.13
CA GLY A 205 -28.06 -20.92 18.01
C GLY A 205 -28.77 -22.23 17.64
N GLN A 206 -28.53 -22.77 16.45
CA GLN A 206 -29.11 -24.00 15.93
C GLN A 206 -28.13 -25.19 15.99
N MET A 207 -26.85 -24.93 16.32
CA MET A 207 -25.81 -25.94 16.34
C MET A 207 -25.73 -26.67 17.68
N THR A 208 -25.35 -27.94 17.63
CA THR A 208 -25.07 -28.73 18.84
C THR A 208 -23.66 -28.44 19.35
N ASN A 209 -23.51 -28.13 20.65
CA ASN A 209 -22.23 -27.79 21.30
C ASN A 209 -21.15 -28.89 21.24
N GLY A 210 -21.47 -30.10 20.78
CA GLY A 210 -20.55 -31.24 20.69
C GLY A 210 -19.77 -31.35 19.38
N HIS A 211 -20.07 -30.52 18.37
CA HIS A 211 -19.39 -30.56 17.08
C HIS A 211 -18.73 -29.22 16.78
N ASN A 212 -17.45 -29.25 16.37
CA ASN A 212 -16.73 -28.06 15.95
C ASN A 212 -16.99 -27.81 14.45
N PRO A 213 -17.77 -26.78 14.07
CA PRO A 213 -18.14 -26.56 12.68
C PRO A 213 -17.00 -25.95 11.85
N PHE A 214 -15.87 -25.59 12.45
CA PHE A 214 -14.70 -25.12 11.71
C PHE A 214 -13.87 -26.27 11.12
N VAL A 215 -14.09 -27.50 11.59
CA VAL A 215 -13.29 -28.68 11.25
C VAL A 215 -14.22 -29.81 10.82
N ASN A 216 -13.90 -30.43 9.69
CA ASN A 216 -14.57 -31.65 9.25
C ASN A 216 -13.61 -32.86 9.39
N PRO A 217 -13.81 -33.72 10.41
CA PRO A 217 -12.94 -34.88 10.64
C PRO A 217 -12.90 -35.87 9.49
N ASN A 218 -13.98 -35.96 8.73
CA ASN A 218 -14.12 -36.92 7.64
C ASN A 218 -13.52 -36.41 6.33
N GLN A 219 -13.42 -35.08 6.19
CA GLN A 219 -12.92 -34.42 4.99
C GLN A 219 -12.10 -33.17 5.38
N PRO A 220 -10.85 -33.34 5.85
CA PRO A 220 -10.01 -32.24 6.31
C PRO A 220 -9.87 -31.12 5.26
N ALA A 221 -9.72 -31.48 3.99
CA ALA A 221 -9.59 -30.55 2.86
C ALA A 221 -10.82 -29.67 2.57
N ILE A 222 -11.99 -29.98 3.17
CA ILE A 222 -13.24 -29.21 3.02
C ILE A 222 -13.56 -28.46 4.33
N SER A 223 -12.65 -28.50 5.31
CA SER A 223 -12.84 -27.79 6.58
C SER A 223 -12.77 -26.29 6.38
N CYS A 224 -13.54 -25.53 7.15
CA CYS A 224 -13.54 -24.07 7.11
C CYS A 224 -12.16 -23.46 7.43
N CYS A 225 -11.30 -24.20 8.15
CA CYS A 225 -9.93 -23.79 8.42
C CYS A 225 -9.05 -23.70 7.15
N SER A 226 -9.39 -24.40 6.06
CA SER A 226 -8.73 -24.26 4.76
C SER A 226 -8.90 -22.84 4.20
N SER A 227 -10.12 -22.28 4.31
CA SER A 227 -10.41 -20.90 3.94
C SER A 227 -9.62 -19.87 4.75
N MET A 228 -9.37 -20.15 6.03
CA MET A 228 -8.52 -19.30 6.87
C MET A 228 -7.05 -19.37 6.43
N TYR A 229 -6.59 -20.54 5.98
CA TYR A 229 -5.28 -20.72 5.38
C TYR A 229 -5.15 -19.98 4.04
N GLU A 230 -6.18 -20.02 3.18
CA GLU A 230 -6.22 -19.21 1.94
C GLU A 230 -6.13 -17.71 2.25
N LEU A 231 -6.88 -17.23 3.24
CA LEU A 231 -6.81 -15.84 3.70
C LEU A 231 -5.38 -15.44 4.10
N LYS A 232 -4.69 -16.33 4.81
CA LYS A 232 -3.28 -16.13 5.19
C LYS A 232 -2.39 -15.97 3.96
N GLU A 233 -2.55 -16.82 2.94
CA GLU A 233 -1.75 -16.72 1.71
C GLU A 233 -2.05 -15.43 0.93
N PHE A 234 -3.31 -15.01 0.84
CA PHE A 234 -3.65 -13.73 0.23
C PHE A 234 -3.06 -12.54 1.00
N ILE A 235 -3.11 -12.54 2.34
CA ILE A 235 -2.48 -11.48 3.15
C ILE A 235 -0.96 -11.51 3.02
N ARG A 236 -0.33 -12.69 2.93
CA ARG A 236 1.11 -12.83 2.65
C ARG A 236 1.49 -12.17 1.33
N SER A 237 0.63 -12.31 0.31
CA SER A 237 0.85 -11.72 -1.02
C SER A 237 0.83 -10.19 -1.03
N LEU A 238 0.40 -9.51 0.04
CA LEU A 238 0.55 -8.06 0.18
C LEU A 238 1.99 -7.59 0.42
N GLN A 239 2.92 -8.48 0.82
CA GLN A 239 4.27 -8.07 1.19
C GLN A 239 5.03 -7.32 0.08
N PRO A 240 5.01 -7.75 -1.19
CA PRO A 240 5.67 -7.01 -2.27
C PRO A 240 5.10 -5.60 -2.45
N ALA A 241 3.77 -5.43 -2.30
CA ALA A 241 3.12 -4.13 -2.36
C ALA A 241 3.52 -3.21 -1.19
N ILE A 242 3.61 -3.77 0.03
CA ILE A 242 4.16 -3.07 1.20
C ILE A 242 5.60 -2.61 0.92
N ASP A 243 6.46 -3.51 0.44
CA ASP A 243 7.86 -3.18 0.15
C ASP A 243 8.00 -2.14 -0.96
N ALA A 244 7.13 -2.19 -1.98
CA ALA A 244 7.10 -1.24 -3.08
C ALA A 244 6.65 0.15 -2.61
N THR A 245 5.57 0.22 -1.83
CA THR A 245 5.04 1.48 -1.29
C THR A 245 5.95 2.08 -0.22
N ASP A 246 6.62 1.27 0.59
CA ASP A 246 7.65 1.73 1.53
C ASP A 246 8.87 2.30 0.80
N LYS A 247 9.33 1.62 -0.27
CA LYS A 247 10.36 2.17 -1.15
C LYS A 247 9.91 3.48 -1.79
N LEU A 248 8.65 3.64 -2.19
CA LEU A 248 8.15 4.90 -2.74
C LEU A 248 8.08 5.99 -1.66
N ALA A 249 7.57 5.69 -0.47
CA ALA A 249 7.54 6.62 0.66
C ALA A 249 8.95 7.03 1.13
N GLY A 250 9.94 6.14 0.97
CA GLY A 250 11.35 6.39 1.30
C GLY A 250 12.21 6.94 0.15
N ARG A 251 11.82 6.75 -1.12
CA ARG A 251 12.53 7.25 -2.33
C ARG A 251 11.97 8.56 -2.86
N VAL A 252 10.75 8.94 -2.46
CA VAL A 252 10.14 10.26 -2.67
C VAL A 252 10.45 11.10 -1.42
#